data_AF-A0A947T476-F1
#
_entry.id   AF-A0A947T476-F1
#
_cell.length_a   1.000
_cell.length_b   1.000
_cell.length_c   1.000
_cell.angle_alpha   90.00
_cell.angle_beta   90.00
_cell.angle_gamma   90.00
#
_symmetry.space_group_name_H-M   'P 1'
#
loop_
_entity.id
_entity.type
_entity.pdbx_description
1 polymer ?
#
loop_
_entity_poly.entity_id
_entity_poly.type
_entity_poly.pdbx_seq_one_letter_code
_entity_poly.pdbx_strand_id
1 'polypeptide(L)'
;MPEPEKTVKPEKQAKPERTATPEQKARRVARNSFRAARTEWVEAKARLDEIKAKLGNDGLLEPEKKALHAEMKDLRSKLPTMGETVRSTKASWMELKDGPGGSGSGGADS
;
A
#
# COMPACT_ATOMS: atom_id res chain seq x y z
N MET A 1 -9.92 26.54 62.55
CA MET A 1 -9.47 26.56 61.14
C MET A 1 -9.39 25.12 60.67
N PRO A 2 -10.21 24.67 59.71
CA PRO A 2 -10.13 23.30 59.20
C PRO A 2 -9.02 23.18 58.14
N GLU A 3 -8.35 22.03 58.14
CA GLU A 3 -7.19 21.65 57.33
C GLU A 3 -7.54 21.48 55.83
N PRO A 4 -6.59 21.67 54.89
CA PRO A 4 -6.85 21.50 53.47
C PRO A 4 -6.79 20.02 53.04
N GLU A 5 -7.88 19.57 52.40
CA GLU A 5 -8.06 18.24 51.84
C GLU A 5 -7.02 17.92 50.75
N LYS A 6 -6.42 16.73 50.84
CA LYS A 6 -5.49 16.18 49.86
C LYS A 6 -6.23 15.91 48.54
N THR A 7 -5.95 16.71 47.52
CA THR A 7 -6.42 16.46 46.15
C THR A 7 -5.64 15.28 45.56
N VAL A 8 -6.24 14.09 45.58
CA VAL A 8 -5.71 12.91 44.91
C VAL A 8 -5.83 13.14 43.39
N LYS A 9 -4.70 13.19 42.70
CA LYS A 9 -4.65 13.24 41.23
C LYS A 9 -5.35 12.00 40.68
N PRO A 10 -6.27 12.11 39.70
CA PRO A 10 -6.80 10.92 39.06
C PRO A 10 -5.68 10.20 38.30
N GLU A 11 -5.49 8.93 38.65
CA GLU A 11 -4.63 7.99 37.94
C GLU A 11 -4.88 8.08 36.44
N LYS A 12 -3.80 8.19 35.66
CA LYS A 12 -3.85 8.10 34.21
C LYS A 12 -4.48 6.75 33.86
N GLN A 13 -5.73 6.76 33.41
CA GLN A 13 -6.36 5.60 32.78
C GLN A 13 -5.39 5.06 31.72
N ALA A 14 -4.93 3.84 31.92
CA ALA A 14 -4.10 3.13 30.96
C ALA A 14 -4.84 3.12 29.62
N LYS A 15 -4.18 3.57 28.55
CA LYS A 15 -4.69 3.40 27.20
C LYS A 15 -5.00 1.91 27.01
N PRO A 16 -6.20 1.52 26.54
CA PRO A 16 -6.48 0.11 26.32
C PRO A 16 -5.42 -0.46 25.38
N GLU A 17 -4.86 -1.61 25.76
CA GLU A 17 -4.00 -2.39 24.88
C GLU A 17 -4.75 -2.56 23.56
N ARG A 18 -4.19 -2.00 22.48
CA ARG A 18 -4.74 -2.17 21.13
C ARG A 18 -4.42 -3.58 20.68
N THR A 19 -5.16 -4.56 21.18
CA THR A 19 -5.15 -5.91 20.64
C THR A 19 -5.82 -5.84 19.28
N ALA A 20 -5.01 -5.82 18.22
CA ALA A 20 -5.53 -5.75 16.87
C ALA A 20 -6.44 -6.95 16.63
N THR A 21 -7.72 -6.70 16.32
CA THR A 21 -8.67 -7.77 16.00
C THR A 21 -8.19 -8.55 14.78
N PRO A 22 -8.59 -9.82 14.59
CA PRO A 22 -8.25 -10.59 13.39
C PRO A 22 -8.56 -9.83 12.09
N GLU A 23 -9.66 -9.09 12.06
CA GLU A 23 -10.06 -8.23 10.94
C GLU A 23 -9.08 -7.08 10.71
N GLN A 24 -8.61 -6.40 11.77
CA GLN A 24 -7.59 -5.35 11.66
C GLN A 24 -6.25 -5.90 11.15
N LYS A 25 -5.88 -7.12 11.57
CA LYS A 25 -4.68 -7.81 11.06
C LYS A 25 -4.84 -8.13 9.56
N ALA A 26 -5.96 -8.69 9.15
CA ALA A 26 -6.25 -8.99 7.75
C ALA A 26 -6.24 -7.72 6.87
N ARG A 27 -6.82 -6.61 7.35
CA ARG A 27 -6.76 -5.29 6.67
C ARG A 27 -5.35 -4.79 6.49
N ARG A 28 -4.51 -4.94 7.51
CA ARG A 28 -3.09 -4.56 7.45
C ARG A 28 -2.33 -5.40 6.43
N VAL A 29 -2.57 -6.71 6.39
CA VAL A 29 -1.95 -7.61 5.41
C VAL A 29 -2.36 -7.24 3.99
N ALA A 30 -3.67 -7.16 3.71
CA ALA A 30 -4.18 -6.80 2.39
C ALA A 30 -3.63 -5.45 1.88
N ARG A 31 -3.59 -4.44 2.77
CA ARG A 31 -3.00 -3.13 2.45
C ARG A 31 -1.51 -3.22 2.12
N ASN A 32 -0.76 -4.01 2.88
CA ASN A 32 0.68 -4.18 2.64
C ASN A 32 0.94 -4.91 1.32
N SER A 33 0.18 -5.95 1.01
CA SER A 33 0.26 -6.67 -0.26
C SER A 33 -0.05 -5.78 -1.46
N PHE A 34 -1.10 -4.94 -1.37
CA PHE A 34 -1.39 -3.96 -2.41
C PHE A 34 -0.26 -2.95 -2.62
N ARG A 35 0.33 -2.45 -1.53
CA ARG A 35 1.46 -1.51 -1.61
C ARG A 35 2.67 -2.15 -2.29
N ALA A 36 3.02 -3.38 -1.91
CA ALA A 36 4.13 -4.10 -2.52
C ALA A 36 3.93 -4.29 -4.03
N ALA A 37 2.78 -4.86 -4.42
CA ALA A 37 2.46 -5.07 -5.83
C ALA A 37 2.48 -3.75 -6.64
N ARG A 38 1.98 -2.66 -6.06
CA ARG A 38 2.00 -1.34 -6.71
C ARG A 38 3.42 -0.81 -6.87
N THR A 39 4.26 -0.93 -5.85
CA THR A 39 5.66 -0.49 -5.91
C THR A 39 6.40 -1.22 -7.03
N GLU A 40 6.29 -2.55 -7.07
CA GLU A 40 6.93 -3.37 -8.11
C GLU A 40 6.47 -2.94 -9.51
N TRP A 41 5.17 -2.72 -9.70
CA TRP A 41 4.64 -2.26 -10.99
C TRP A 41 5.16 -0.88 -11.40
N VAL A 42 5.27 0.05 -10.45
CA VAL A 42 5.82 1.39 -10.69
C VAL A 42 7.30 1.31 -11.06
N GLU A 43 8.09 0.50 -10.35
CA GLU A 43 9.51 0.28 -10.63
C GLU A 43 9.73 -0.34 -12.01
N ALA A 44 8.95 -1.38 -12.36
CA ALA A 44 9.01 -2.01 -13.69
C ALA A 44 8.66 -1.01 -14.80
N LYS A 45 7.69 -0.12 -14.57
CA LYS A 45 7.32 0.92 -15.52
C LYS A 45 8.40 2.00 -15.65
N ALA A 46 8.97 2.44 -14.53
CA ALA A 46 10.07 3.39 -14.53
C ALA A 46 11.30 2.83 -15.28
N ARG A 47 11.61 1.55 -15.06
CA ARG A 47 12.69 0.85 -15.78
C ARG A 47 12.43 0.79 -17.28
N LEU A 48 11.18 0.52 -17.68
CA LEU A 48 10.80 0.54 -19.10
C LEU A 48 11.03 1.92 -19.73
N ASP A 49 10.70 2.99 -19.03
CA ASP A 49 10.88 4.35 -19.52
C ASP A 49 12.37 4.76 -19.56
N GLU A 50 13.18 4.31 -18.60
CA GLU A 50 14.64 4.45 -18.64
C GLU A 50 15.26 3.74 -19.85
N ILE A 51 14.82 2.52 -20.15
CA ILE A 51 15.30 1.77 -21.32
C ILE A 51 14.94 2.49 -22.63
N LYS A 52 13.72 3.02 -22.73
CA LYS A 52 13.32 3.83 -23.91
C LYS A 52 14.19 5.07 -24.06
N ALA A 53 14.48 5.77 -22.96
CA ALA A 53 15.34 6.95 -22.98
C ALA A 53 16.77 6.59 -23.42
N LYS A 54 17.32 5.46 -22.94
CA LYS A 54 18.62 4.95 -23.37
C LYS A 54 18.64 4.59 -24.85
N LEU A 55 17.64 3.86 -25.34
CA LEU A 55 17.55 3.49 -26.76
C LEU A 55 17.42 4.69 -27.71
N GLY A 56 16.93 5.83 -27.23
CA GLY A 56 16.89 7.08 -27.99
C GLY A 56 18.22 7.84 -28.05
N ASN A 57 19.27 7.35 -27.39
CA ASN A 57 20.60 7.93 -27.44
C ASN A 57 21.48 7.17 -28.46
N ASP A 58 22.03 7.90 -29.44
CA ASP A 58 22.77 7.30 -30.58
C ASP A 58 24.15 6.73 -30.21
N GLY A 59 24.61 6.95 -28.98
CA GLY A 59 25.93 6.49 -28.50
C GLY A 59 26.03 5.02 -28.08
N LEU A 60 24.95 4.23 -28.13
CA LEU A 60 24.99 2.83 -27.72
C LEU A 60 25.59 1.90 -28.78
N LEU A 61 26.33 0.90 -28.31
CA LEU A 61 26.80 -0.18 -29.15
C LEU A 61 25.63 -1.13 -29.50
N GLU A 62 25.66 -1.72 -30.70
CA GLU A 62 24.66 -2.71 -31.15
C GLU A 62 24.37 -3.86 -30.16
N PRO A 63 25.36 -4.49 -29.49
CA PRO A 63 25.07 -5.48 -28.46
C PRO A 63 24.27 -4.92 -27.27
N GLU A 64 24.55 -3.68 -26.86
CA GLU A 64 23.83 -3.02 -25.75
C GLU A 64 22.41 -2.68 -26.15
N LYS A 65 22.20 -2.19 -27.38
CA LYS A 65 20.85 -1.97 -27.93
C LYS A 65 20.03 -3.26 -27.93
N LYS A 66 20.61 -4.39 -28.36
CA LYS A 66 19.95 -5.70 -28.36
C LYS A 66 19.57 -6.15 -26.95
N ALA A 67 20.47 -5.99 -25.98
CA ALA A 67 20.20 -6.33 -24.58
C ALA A 67 19.05 -5.48 -24.02
N LEU A 68 19.07 -4.17 -24.25
CA LEU A 68 18.00 -3.26 -23.84
C LEU A 68 16.66 -3.56 -24.52
N HIS A 69 16.67 -3.94 -25.81
CA HIS A 69 15.46 -4.36 -26.50
C HIS A 69 14.87 -5.65 -25.91
N ALA A 70 15.71 -6.62 -25.54
CA ALA A 70 15.27 -7.84 -24.88
C ALA A 70 14.65 -7.55 -23.50
N GLU A 71 15.32 -6.71 -22.70
CA GLU A 71 14.81 -6.27 -21.39
C GLU A 71 13.49 -5.49 -21.53
N MET A 72 13.38 -4.60 -22.52
CA MET A 72 12.15 -3.88 -22.84
C MET A 72 11.00 -4.84 -23.18
N LYS A 73 11.28 -5.88 -23.99
CA LYS A 73 10.29 -6.89 -24.39
C LYS A 73 9.81 -7.69 -23.18
N ASP A 74 10.73 -8.10 -22.31
CA ASP A 74 10.42 -8.81 -21.07
C ASP A 74 9.53 -7.96 -20.14
N LEU A 75 9.92 -6.71 -19.88
CA LEU A 75 9.12 -5.79 -19.05
C LEU A 75 7.72 -5.53 -19.64
N ARG A 76 7.62 -5.34 -20.96
CA ARG A 76 6.32 -5.19 -21.63
C ARG A 76 5.43 -6.42 -21.48
N SER A 77 6.01 -7.61 -21.42
CA SER A 77 5.24 -8.85 -21.20
C SER A 77 4.77 -9.01 -19.75
N LYS A 78 5.55 -8.54 -18.77
CA LYS A 78 5.24 -8.68 -17.32
C LYS A 78 4.30 -7.58 -16.79
N LEU A 79 4.39 -6.37 -17.33
CA LEU A 79 3.62 -5.21 -16.86
C LEU A 79 2.09 -5.43 -16.84
N PRO A 80 1.47 -6.11 -17.82
CA PRO A 80 0.05 -6.45 -17.77
C PRO A 80 -0.31 -7.32 -16.56
N THR A 81 0.42 -8.42 -16.34
CA THR A 81 0.23 -9.34 -15.22
C THR A 81 0.44 -8.64 -13.88
N MET A 82 1.50 -7.83 -13.76
CA MET A 82 1.72 -7.03 -12.55
C MET A 82 0.56 -6.04 -12.32
N GLY A 83 0.05 -5.42 -13.39
CA GLY A 83 -1.12 -4.55 -13.34
C GLY A 83 -2.40 -5.28 -12.89
N GLU A 84 -2.58 -6.54 -13.28
CA GLU A 84 -3.65 -7.40 -12.79
C GLU A 84 -3.49 -7.70 -11.30
N THR A 85 -2.28 -8.06 -10.84
CA THR A 85 -1.98 -8.26 -9.43
C THR A 85 -2.28 -7.00 -8.59
N VAL A 86 -1.91 -5.82 -9.09
CA VAL A 86 -2.23 -4.54 -8.43
C VAL A 86 -3.74 -4.33 -8.34
N ARG A 87 -4.50 -4.61 -9.41
CA ARG A 87 -5.97 -4.49 -9.39
C ARG A 87 -6.61 -5.49 -8.43
N SER A 88 -6.18 -6.75 -8.45
CA SER A 88 -6.69 -7.80 -7.58
C SER A 88 -6.42 -7.50 -6.10
N THR A 89 -5.18 -7.14 -5.76
CA THR A 89 -4.80 -6.81 -4.38
C THR A 89 -5.49 -5.52 -3.89
N LYS A 90 -5.75 -4.56 -4.78
CA LYS A 90 -6.57 -3.38 -4.48
C LYS A 90 -8.02 -3.77 -4.18
N ALA A 91 -8.62 -4.65 -4.98
CA ALA A 91 -9.99 -5.11 -4.78
C ALA A 91 -10.13 -5.81 -3.42
N SER A 92 -9.24 -6.76 -3.09
CA SER A 92 -9.25 -7.43 -1.79
C SER A 92 -9.07 -6.47 -0.62
N TRP A 93 -8.24 -5.42 -0.77
CA TRP A 93 -8.12 -4.38 0.25
C TRP A 93 -9.40 -3.54 0.39
N MET A 94 -10.08 -3.21 -0.71
CA MET A 94 -11.33 -2.46 -0.70
C MET A 94 -12.50 -3.27 -0.11
N GLU A 95 -12.66 -4.53 -0.47
CA GLU A 95 -13.68 -5.42 0.11
C GLU A 95 -13.54 -5.50 1.64
N LEU A 96 -12.31 -5.60 2.13
CA LEU A 96 -12.04 -5.61 3.56
C LEU A 96 -12.32 -4.26 4.25
N LYS A 97 -12.25 -3.15 3.50
CA LYS A 97 -12.60 -1.81 3.97
C LYS A 97 -14.11 -1.63 4.06
N ASP A 98 -14.85 -2.15 3.07
CA ASP A 98 -16.30 -1.95 2.90
C ASP A 98 -17.16 -3.06 3.55
N GLY A 99 -16.56 -4.08 4.17
CA GLY A 99 -17.26 -5.09 4.96
C GLY A 99 -18.11 -4.51 6.12
N PRO A 100 -19.08 -5.27 6.67
CA PRO A 100 -20.26 -4.78 7.41
C PRO A 100 -19.99 -4.04 8.75
N GLY A 101 -18.73 -3.85 9.15
CA GLY A 101 -18.34 -3.04 10.31
C GLY A 101 -18.04 -1.56 10.01
N GLY A 102 -18.31 -1.09 8.78
CA GLY A 102 -18.04 0.29 8.34
C GLY A 102 -19.19 1.29 8.49
N SER A 103 -20.39 0.84 8.90
CA SER A 103 -21.58 1.69 9.04
C SER A 103 -22.07 1.65 10.48
N GLY A 104 -21.53 2.52 11.34
CA GLY A 104 -21.94 2.54 12.75
C GLY A 104 -21.47 3.76 13.49
N SER A 105 -21.94 4.94 13.08
CA SER A 105 -22.24 6.12 13.92
C SER A 105 -22.47 7.37 13.06
N GLY A 106 -23.49 7.31 12.19
CA GLY A 106 -24.19 8.50 11.75
C GLY A 106 -25.41 8.64 12.63
N GLY A 107 -25.31 9.44 13.69
CA GLY A 107 -26.49 9.88 14.41
C GLY A 107 -27.39 10.67 13.47
N ALA A 108 -28.68 10.36 13.50
CA ALA A 108 -29.74 11.24 13.03
C ALA A 108 -30.84 11.16 14.07
N ASP A 109 -30.67 12.00 15.09
CA ASP A 109 -31.77 12.65 15.80
C ASP A 109 -32.69 13.31 14.76
N SER A 110 -33.99 13.00 14.81
CA SER A 110 -35.18 13.86 14.56
C SER A 110 -36.37 13.02 14.15
#